data_AF-A0A7U6J1E4-F1
#
_entry.id   AF-A0A7U6J1E4-F1
#
_cell.length_a   1.000
_cell.length_b   1.000
_cell.length_c   1.000
_cell.angle_alpha   90.00
_cell.angle_beta   90.00
_cell.angle_gamma   90.00
#
_symmetry.space_group_name_H-M   'P 1'
#
loop_
_entity.id
_entity.type
_entity.pdbx_description
1 polymer ?
#
loop_
_entity_poly.entity_id
_entity_poly.type
_entity_poly.pdbx_seq_one_letter_code
_entity_poly.pdbx_strand_id
1 'polypeptide(L)'
;MEAYSTDLLTDISYEINDVEEGVEDILYAFIQSSSELKRLDVKQALLDYGVEEGNIERIFNLLIWYGFLGINVSGNDKYIFDFNYSMNLMLGIIKKKVDIDFTINPAFWPALLIEN
;
A
#
# COMPACT_ATOMS: atom_id res chain seq x y z
N MET A 1 -3.75 20.58 0.83
CA MET A 1 -3.88 19.17 1.26
C MET A 1 -3.72 18.26 0.05
N GLU A 2 -4.45 18.53 -1.04
CA GLU A 2 -4.25 17.85 -2.34
C GLU A 2 -2.81 17.95 -2.88
N ALA A 3 -2.24 19.15 -3.00
CA ALA A 3 -0.87 19.32 -3.49
C ALA A 3 0.17 18.50 -2.69
N TYR A 4 0.06 18.49 -1.34
CA TYR A 4 0.93 17.67 -0.49
C TYR A 4 0.73 16.17 -0.73
N SER A 5 -0.51 15.73 -0.94
CA SER A 5 -0.82 14.33 -1.26
C SER A 5 -0.23 13.92 -2.60
N THR A 6 -0.33 14.79 -3.62
CA THR A 6 0.25 14.58 -4.94
C THR A 6 1.77 14.52 -4.88
N ASP A 7 2.41 15.46 -4.20
CA ASP A 7 3.87 15.48 -4.04
C ASP A 7 4.35 14.18 -3.36
N LEU A 8 3.69 13.77 -2.27
CA LEU A 8 4.02 12.51 -1.57
C LEU A 8 3.79 11.28 -2.44
N LEU A 9 2.68 11.21 -3.20
CA LEU A 9 2.40 10.11 -4.12
C LEU A 9 3.50 10.00 -5.18
N THR A 10 3.91 11.13 -5.74
CA THR A 10 4.98 11.20 -6.75
C THR A 10 6.33 10.77 -6.16
N ASP A 11 6.69 11.28 -4.99
CA ASP A 11 7.96 10.95 -4.31
C ASP A 11 8.06 9.44 -4.04
N ILE A 12 7.03 8.84 -3.43
CA ILE A 12 7.02 7.39 -3.13
C ILE A 12 6.99 6.55 -4.42
N SER A 13 6.30 7.01 -5.47
CA SER A 13 6.31 6.31 -6.76
C SER A 13 7.72 6.26 -7.35
N TYR A 14 8.49 7.36 -7.28
CA TYR A 14 9.89 7.37 -7.71
C TYR A 14 10.76 6.45 -6.85
N GLU A 15 10.60 6.48 -5.52
CA GLU A 15 11.37 5.59 -4.64
C GLU A 15 11.11 4.10 -4.90
N ILE A 16 9.88 3.72 -5.25
CA ILE A 16 9.54 2.34 -5.63
C ILE A 16 10.19 1.97 -6.97
N ASN A 17 10.13 2.86 -7.96
CA ASN A 17 10.72 2.63 -9.28
C ASN A 17 12.25 2.49 -9.22
N ASP A 18 12.90 3.16 -8.28
CA ASP A 18 14.35 3.06 -8.08
C ASP A 18 14.81 1.67 -7.57
N VAL A 19 13.90 0.89 -6.96
CA VAL A 19 14.20 -0.44 -6.39
C VAL A 19 13.54 -1.60 -7.14
N GLU A 20 12.59 -1.32 -8.02
CA GLU A 20 11.88 -2.30 -8.83
C GLU A 20 11.62 -1.76 -10.24
N GLU A 21 12.11 -2.49 -11.24
CA GLU A 21 11.85 -2.16 -12.64
C GLU A 21 10.44 -2.61 -13.05
N GLY A 22 9.80 -1.83 -13.93
CA GLY A 22 8.51 -2.21 -14.52
C GLY A 22 7.29 -2.01 -13.64
N VAL A 23 7.40 -1.25 -12.55
CA VAL A 23 6.28 -0.85 -11.67
C VAL A 23 6.05 0.65 -11.66
N GLU A 24 6.34 1.28 -12.79
CA GLU A 24 6.08 2.70 -13.01
C GLU A 24 4.64 3.04 -12.61
N ASP A 25 4.48 4.09 -11.81
CA ASP A 25 3.18 4.62 -11.44
C ASP A 25 2.28 3.62 -10.67
N ILE A 26 2.86 2.59 -10.03
CA ILE A 26 2.08 1.50 -9.40
C ILE A 26 1.07 1.95 -8.33
N LEU A 27 1.30 3.10 -7.67
CA LEU A 27 0.35 3.61 -6.68
C LEU A 27 -0.99 4.04 -7.32
N TYR A 28 -1.01 4.36 -8.61
CA TYR A 28 -2.24 4.68 -9.34
C TYR A 28 -3.12 3.45 -9.61
N ALA A 29 -2.64 2.23 -9.35
CA ALA A 29 -3.48 1.03 -9.30
C ALA A 29 -4.64 1.15 -8.28
N PHE A 30 -4.54 2.09 -7.35
CA PHE A 30 -5.49 2.28 -6.25
C PHE A 30 -6.37 3.53 -6.41
N ILE A 31 -6.39 4.18 -7.59
CA ILE A 31 -7.31 5.29 -7.86
C ILE A 31 -8.76 4.85 -7.58
N GLN A 32 -9.49 5.64 -6.81
CA GLN A 32 -10.90 5.39 -6.43
C GLN A 32 -11.14 4.02 -5.77
N SER A 33 -10.10 3.39 -5.23
CA SER A 33 -10.25 2.16 -4.44
C SER A 33 -10.91 2.44 -3.08
N SER A 34 -11.38 1.39 -2.43
CA SER A 34 -11.83 1.46 -1.04
C SER A 34 -10.67 1.84 -0.12
N SER A 35 -10.92 2.68 0.89
CA SER A 35 -9.93 3.03 1.92
C SER A 35 -9.50 1.80 2.74
N GLU A 36 -10.42 0.86 2.94
CA GLU A 36 -10.20 -0.45 3.57
C GLU A 36 -10.21 -1.57 2.53
N LEU A 37 -9.20 -2.44 2.55
CA LEU A 37 -8.94 -3.45 1.53
C LEU A 37 -8.70 -4.81 2.16
N LYS A 38 -9.19 -5.88 1.53
CA LYS A 38 -8.72 -7.24 1.78
C LYS A 38 -7.45 -7.52 1.00
N ARG A 39 -6.73 -8.58 1.40
CA ARG A 39 -5.54 -9.05 0.66
C ARG A 39 -5.83 -9.32 -0.82
N LEU A 40 -7.02 -9.85 -1.12
CA LEU A 40 -7.45 -10.13 -2.48
C LEU A 40 -7.67 -8.85 -3.30
N ASP A 41 -8.20 -7.79 -2.68
CA ASP A 41 -8.42 -6.51 -3.36
C ASP A 41 -7.10 -5.89 -3.78
N VAL A 42 -6.09 -5.91 -2.88
CA VAL A 42 -4.74 -5.45 -3.20
C VAL A 42 -4.12 -6.28 -4.32
N LYS A 43 -4.23 -7.61 -4.26
CA LYS A 43 -3.73 -8.49 -5.34
C LYS A 43 -4.41 -8.15 -6.67
N GLN A 44 -5.72 -7.97 -6.67
CA GLN A 44 -6.48 -7.71 -7.90
C GLN A 44 -6.13 -6.36 -8.50
N ALA A 45 -6.02 -5.30 -7.69
CA ALA A 45 -5.59 -3.98 -8.14
C ALA A 45 -4.22 -4.03 -8.85
N LEU A 46 -3.25 -4.74 -8.26
CA LEU A 46 -1.92 -4.91 -8.85
C LEU A 46 -1.96 -5.70 -10.17
N LEU A 47 -2.72 -6.79 -10.23
CA LEU A 47 -2.88 -7.59 -11.45
C LEU A 47 -3.56 -6.79 -12.58
N ASP A 48 -4.62 -6.06 -12.26
CA ASP A 48 -5.36 -5.23 -13.23
C ASP A 48 -4.51 -4.08 -13.77
N TYR A 49 -3.58 -3.58 -12.96
CA TYR A 49 -2.60 -2.58 -13.37
C TYR A 49 -1.45 -3.16 -14.22
N GLY A 50 -1.34 -4.48 -14.32
CA GLY A 50 -0.37 -5.17 -15.18
C GLY A 50 0.86 -5.75 -14.45
N VAL A 51 0.85 -5.82 -13.12
CA VAL A 51 1.91 -6.51 -12.36
C VAL A 51 1.83 -8.01 -12.61
N GLU A 52 2.95 -8.63 -12.97
CA GLU A 52 3.02 -10.08 -13.14
C GLU A 52 2.73 -10.82 -11.83
N GLU A 53 2.01 -11.95 -11.89
CA GLU A 53 1.62 -12.70 -10.68
C GLU A 53 2.82 -13.09 -9.80
N GLY A 54 3.98 -13.37 -10.41
CA GLY A 54 5.22 -13.69 -9.70
C GLY A 54 5.79 -12.53 -8.87
N ASN A 55 5.43 -11.28 -9.19
CA ASN A 55 5.94 -10.08 -8.53
C ASN A 55 4.98 -9.53 -7.47
N ILE A 56 3.72 -9.97 -7.44
CA ILE A 56 2.67 -9.43 -6.55
C ILE A 56 3.11 -9.37 -5.09
N GLU A 57 3.68 -10.46 -4.56
CA GLU A 57 4.12 -10.49 -3.15
C GLU A 57 5.26 -9.51 -2.86
N ARG A 58 6.16 -9.30 -3.84
CA ARG A 58 7.26 -8.33 -3.70
C ARG A 58 6.71 -6.92 -3.67
N ILE A 59 5.83 -6.56 -4.61
CA ILE A 59 5.22 -5.23 -4.69
C ILE A 59 4.37 -4.96 -3.45
N PHE A 60 3.57 -5.93 -3.03
CA PHE A 60 2.80 -5.84 -1.78
C PHE A 60 3.68 -5.49 -0.57
N ASN A 61 4.85 -6.12 -0.45
CA ASN A 61 5.79 -5.82 0.64
C ASN A 61 6.43 -4.42 0.50
N LEU A 62 6.69 -3.95 -0.73
CA LEU A 62 7.16 -2.59 -0.97
C LEU A 62 6.10 -1.55 -0.56
N LEU A 63 4.84 -1.77 -0.93
CA LEU A 63 3.74 -0.88 -0.53
C LEU A 63 3.62 -0.77 1.00
N ILE A 64 3.88 -1.86 1.73
CA ILE A 64 3.98 -1.83 3.19
C ILE A 64 5.23 -1.06 3.66
N TRP A 65 6.39 -1.36 3.08
CA TRP A 65 7.67 -0.77 3.46
C TRP A 65 7.70 0.75 3.34
N TYR A 66 7.10 1.29 2.29
CA TYR A 66 6.97 2.73 2.07
C TYR A 66 5.80 3.36 2.83
N GLY A 67 5.06 2.59 3.63
CA GLY A 67 3.94 3.08 4.43
C GLY A 67 2.73 3.51 3.60
N PHE A 68 2.65 3.09 2.33
CA PHE A 68 1.48 3.25 1.49
C PHE A 68 0.32 2.37 1.99
N LEU A 69 0.62 1.09 2.26
CA LEU A 69 -0.30 0.17 2.91
C LEU A 69 0.00 0.02 4.41
N GLY A 70 -1.05 0.13 5.20
CA GLY A 70 -1.09 -0.21 6.62
C GLY A 70 -1.91 -1.47 6.88
N ILE A 71 -2.01 -1.84 8.15
CA ILE A 71 -2.87 -2.90 8.64
C ILE A 71 -3.80 -2.38 9.73
N ASN A 72 -5.05 -2.86 9.75
CA ASN A 72 -5.95 -2.57 10.84
C ASN A 72 -5.71 -3.54 12.01
N VAL A 73 -5.26 -3.00 13.14
CA VAL A 73 -5.03 -3.75 14.37
C VAL A 73 -6.02 -3.29 15.42
N SER A 74 -7.11 -4.06 15.56
CA SER A 74 -8.12 -3.83 16.59
C SER A 74 -8.78 -2.45 16.45
N GLY A 75 -9.18 -2.10 15.22
CA GLY A 75 -9.82 -0.83 14.91
C GLY A 75 -8.86 0.36 14.82
N ASN A 76 -7.55 0.12 14.84
CA ASN A 76 -6.54 1.16 14.68
C ASN A 76 -5.64 0.83 13.50
N ASP A 77 -5.55 1.78 12.59
CA ASP A 77 -4.64 1.70 11.46
C ASP A 77 -3.20 1.88 11.91
N LYS A 78 -2.34 0.99 11.44
CA LYS A 78 -0.92 0.94 11.78
C LYS A 78 -0.09 0.75 10.52
N TYR A 79 0.92 1.60 10.37
CA TYR A 79 1.85 1.58 9.25
C TYR A 79 3.25 1.18 9.72
N ILE A 80 4.16 0.98 8.78
CA ILE A 80 5.52 0.50 9.05
C ILE A 80 6.29 1.37 10.07
N PHE A 81 6.05 2.69 10.10
CA PHE A 81 6.66 3.60 11.07
C PHE A 81 6.13 3.40 12.51
N ASP A 82 4.87 2.96 12.71
CA ASP A 82 4.36 2.56 14.03
C ASP A 82 5.11 1.34 14.60
N PHE A 83 5.70 0.53 13.71
CA PHE A 83 6.47 -0.66 14.05
C PHE A 83 7.98 -0.42 14.02
N ASN A 84 8.44 0.84 14.04
CA ASN A 84 9.86 1.21 13.91
C ASN A 84 10.56 0.53 12.71
N TYR A 85 9.85 0.45 11.58
CA TYR A 85 10.33 -0.21 10.35
C TYR A 85 10.64 -1.70 10.48
N SER A 86 10.03 -2.39 11.45
CA SER A 86 10.17 -3.84 11.58
C SER A 86 9.21 -4.60 10.66
N MET A 87 9.67 -4.90 9.43
CA MET A 87 8.92 -5.76 8.49
C MET A 87 8.61 -7.15 9.07
N ASN A 88 9.53 -7.70 9.88
CA ASN A 88 9.32 -8.98 10.55
C ASN A 88 8.11 -8.95 11.49
N LEU A 89 7.91 -7.84 12.20
CA LEU A 89 6.77 -7.68 13.11
C LEU A 89 5.47 -7.52 12.33
N MET A 90 5.46 -6.62 11.33
CA MET A 90 4.26 -6.34 10.54
C MET A 90 3.79 -7.56 9.73
N LEU A 91 4.72 -8.22 9.00
CA LEU A 91 4.42 -9.46 8.28
C LEU A 91 4.08 -10.61 9.22
N GLY A 92 4.67 -10.65 10.42
CA GLY A 92 4.31 -11.61 11.47
C GLY A 92 2.86 -11.46 11.95
N ILE A 93 2.38 -10.22 12.11
CA ILE A 93 0.98 -9.93 12.46
C ILE A 93 0.05 -10.34 11.31
N ILE A 94 0.38 -9.95 10.07
CA ILE A 94 -0.38 -10.30 8.87
C ILE A 94 -0.52 -11.82 8.75
N LYS A 95 0.57 -12.59 8.90
CA LYS A 95 0.55 -14.05 8.81
C LYS A 95 -0.28 -14.72 9.92
N LYS A 96 -0.34 -14.11 11.11
CA LYS A 96 -1.07 -14.68 12.26
C LYS A 96 -2.57 -14.42 12.20
N LYS A 97 -3.01 -13.35 11.52
CA LYS A 97 -4.42 -13.01 11.36
C LYS A 97 -4.93 -13.43 9.99
N VAL A 98 -5.82 -14.41 9.97
CA VAL A 98 -6.38 -14.97 8.72
C VAL A 98 -7.19 -13.93 7.93
N ASP A 99 -7.84 -12.98 8.61
CA ASP A 99 -8.69 -11.96 8.01
C ASP A 99 -8.33 -10.58 8.57
N ILE A 100 -7.17 -10.07 8.14
CA ILE A 100 -6.71 -8.72 8.47
C ILE A 100 -7.07 -7.77 7.34
N ASP A 101 -7.64 -6.61 7.69
CA ASP A 101 -7.90 -5.53 6.76
C ASP A 101 -6.63 -4.70 6.58
N PHE A 102 -6.40 -4.30 5.34
CA PHE A 102 -5.39 -3.35 4.93
C PHE A 102 -6.04 -1.99 4.74
N THR A 103 -5.24 -0.94 4.87
CA THR A 103 -5.70 0.43 4.71
C THR A 103 -4.69 1.18 3.86
N ILE A 104 -5.18 1.99 2.92
CA ILE A 104 -4.32 2.96 2.23
C ILE A 104 -4.11 4.13 3.17
N ASN A 105 -2.86 4.58 3.34
CA ASN A 105 -2.55 5.70 4.20
C ASN A 105 -3.32 6.98 3.77
N PRO A 106 -4.07 7.64 4.69
CA PRO A 106 -4.87 8.83 4.39
C PRO A 106 -4.12 9.98 3.71
N ALA A 107 -2.79 10.02 3.86
CA ALA A 107 -1.94 10.99 3.17
C ALA A 107 -2.02 10.89 1.63
N PHE A 108 -2.42 9.74 1.07
CA PHE A 108 -2.54 9.51 -0.38
C PHE A 108 -3.97 9.67 -0.91
N TRP A 109 -4.99 9.73 -0.03
CA TRP A 109 -6.40 9.70 -0.48
C TRP A 109 -6.76 10.85 -1.43
N PRO A 110 -6.38 12.12 -1.16
CA PRO A 110 -6.70 13.20 -2.09
C PRO A 110 -6.12 13.00 -3.50
N ALA A 111 -4.88 12.51 -3.60
CA ALA A 111 -4.24 12.27 -4.89
C ALA A 111 -4.82 11.05 -5.63
N LEU A 112 -5.36 10.08 -4.90
CA LEU A 112 -5.97 8.87 -5.46
C LEU A 112 -7.49 8.94 -5.59
N LEU A 113 -8.12 10.07 -5.26
CA LEU A 113 -9.58 10.23 -5.30
C LEU A 113 -10.33 9.20 -4.42
N ILE A 114 -9.75 8.85 -3.27
CA ILE A 114 -10.36 7.92 -2.31
C ILE A 114 -11.26 8.70 -1.37
N GLU A 115 -12.51 8.25 -1.23
CA GLU A 115 -13.50 8.81 -0.30
C GLU A 115 -13.61 7.91 0.95
N ASN A 116 -14.02 8.50 2.08
CA ASN A 116 -14.23 7.82 3.36
C ASN A 116 -15.61 8.13 3.92
#